data_AF-A0A969ZEB0-F1
#
_entry.id   AF-A0A969ZEB0-F1
#
_cell.length_a   1.000
_cell.length_b   1.000
_cell.length_c   1.000
_cell.angle_alpha   90.00
_cell.angle_beta   90.00
_cell.angle_gamma   90.00
#
_symmetry.space_group_name_H-M   'P 1'
#
loop_
_entity.id
_entity.type
_entity.pdbx_description
1 polymer ?
#
loop_
_entity_poly.entity_id
_entity_poly.type
_entity_poly.pdbx_seq_one_letter_code
_entity_poly.pdbx_strand_id
1 'polypeptide(L)'
;MPTFADYAFYVEKGGKLSESVYNSVVNEAYAEIIFQTNGAALRAGTEMLENVKMCECALVDIIAAYRESNNMIPKGATGITNDGYSVSFGNESTNKKAEMQERRYICKRYLQYPENLMCRWI
;
A
#
# COMPACT_ATOMS: atom_id res chain seq x y z
N MET A 1 2.25 15.44 9.03
CA MET A 1 2.49 13.99 9.21
C MET A 1 3.53 13.58 8.18
N PRO A 2 4.45 12.64 8.46
CA PRO A 2 5.42 12.21 7.47
C PRO A 2 4.73 11.43 6.35
N THR A 3 5.04 11.81 5.11
CA THR A 3 4.52 11.22 3.87
C THR A 3 5.53 11.51 2.78
N PHE A 4 5.60 10.67 1.75
CA PHE A 4 6.42 10.93 0.57
C PHE A 4 5.65 11.71 -0.50
N ALA A 5 4.36 11.43 -0.65
CA ALA A 5 3.44 12.05 -1.58
C ALA A 5 2.31 12.79 -0.83
N ASP A 6 2.03 14.02 -1.24
CA ASP A 6 0.86 14.75 -0.76
C ASP A 6 -0.39 14.36 -1.54
N TYR A 7 -1.57 14.67 -0.99
CA TYR A 7 -2.86 14.35 -1.63
C TYR A 7 -2.98 14.92 -3.05
N ALA A 8 -2.42 16.12 -3.30
CA ALA A 8 -2.39 16.71 -4.63
C ALA A 8 -1.66 15.84 -5.66
N PHE A 9 -0.51 15.25 -5.27
CA PHE A 9 0.23 14.33 -6.13
C PHE A 9 -0.54 13.03 -6.37
N TYR A 10 -1.17 12.50 -5.31
CA TYR A 10 -2.02 11.31 -5.41
C TYR A 10 -3.16 11.51 -6.42
N VAL A 11 -3.87 12.64 -6.36
CA VAL A 11 -4.95 12.97 -7.31
C VAL A 11 -4.41 13.18 -8.72
N GLU A 12 -3.28 13.88 -8.88
CA GLU A 12 -2.63 14.08 -10.18
C GLU A 12 -2.30 12.74 -10.87
N LYS A 13 -1.85 11.74 -10.10
CA LYS A 13 -1.53 10.40 -10.60
C LYS A 13 -2.75 9.48 -10.74
N GLY A 14 -3.98 10.01 -10.60
CA GLY A 14 -5.22 9.28 -10.85
C GLY A 14 -5.85 8.63 -9.61
N GLY A 15 -5.44 9.03 -8.42
CA GLY A 15 -6.02 8.61 -7.16
C GLY A 15 -7.51 8.92 -7.05
N LYS A 16 -8.29 8.01 -6.45
CA LYS A 16 -9.76 8.08 -6.40
C LYS A 16 -10.32 8.27 -4.99
N LEU A 17 -9.49 8.08 -3.97
CA LEU A 17 -9.90 8.23 -2.57
C LEU A 17 -10.16 9.71 -2.25
N SER A 18 -11.09 9.97 -1.34
CA SER A 18 -11.25 11.30 -0.78
C SER A 18 -10.05 11.67 0.10
N GLU A 19 -9.78 12.96 0.26
CA GLU A 19 -8.68 13.46 1.10
C GLU A 19 -8.75 12.93 2.54
N SER A 20 -9.96 12.80 3.09
CA SER A 20 -10.17 12.24 4.42
C SER A 20 -9.74 10.78 4.52
N VAL A 21 -10.09 9.96 3.52
CA VAL A 21 -9.68 8.55 3.48
C VAL A 21 -8.17 8.45 3.27
N TYR A 22 -7.62 9.22 2.32
CA TYR A 22 -6.18 9.32 2.08
C TYR A 22 -5.40 9.59 3.36
N ASN A 23 -5.75 10.66 4.07
CA ASN A 23 -5.09 11.07 5.31
C ASN A 23 -5.21 10.02 6.43
N SER A 24 -6.25 9.17 6.41
CA SER A 24 -6.44 8.11 7.40
C SER A 24 -5.56 6.87 7.17
N VAL A 25 -5.03 6.69 5.96
CA VAL A 25 -4.24 5.50 5.57
C VAL A 25 -2.81 5.82 5.15
N VAL A 26 -2.51 7.06 4.76
CA VAL A 26 -1.20 7.45 4.21
C VAL A 26 -0.04 7.21 5.18
N ASN A 27 -0.26 7.40 6.48
CA ASN A 27 0.76 7.12 7.50
C ASN A 27 1.10 5.61 7.56
N GLU A 28 0.10 4.75 7.33
CA GLU A 28 0.33 3.30 7.27
C GLU A 28 1.15 2.91 6.03
N ALA A 29 0.85 3.53 4.88
CA ALA A 29 1.64 3.36 3.65
C ALA A 29 3.09 3.85 3.84
N TYR A 30 3.28 5.01 4.45
CA TYR A 30 4.60 5.54 4.80
C TYR A 30 5.37 4.55 5.68
N ALA A 31 4.76 4.07 6.77
CA ALA A 31 5.39 3.12 7.68
C ALA A 31 5.79 1.81 6.98
N GLU A 32 4.96 1.30 6.07
CA GLU A 32 5.26 0.11 5.27
C GLU A 32 6.49 0.32 4.37
N ILE A 33 6.60 1.46 3.70
CA ILE A 33 7.78 1.79 2.87
C ILE A 33 9.04 1.85 3.74
N ILE A 34 8.97 2.53 4.89
CA ILE A 34 10.11 2.61 5.82
C ILE A 34 10.51 1.23 6.31
N PHE A 35 9.54 0.39 6.66
CA PHE A 35 9.78 -0.99 7.09
C PHE A 35 10.46 -1.78 5.98
N GLN A 36 9.88 -1.83 4.77
CA GLN A 36 10.41 -2.62 3.65
C GLN A 36 11.77 -2.15 3.14
N THR A 37 12.12 -0.89 3.37
CA THR A 37 13.40 -0.30 2.96
C THR A 37 14.39 -0.11 4.11
N ASN A 38 14.02 -0.45 5.35
CA ASN A 38 14.76 -0.12 6.57
C ASN A 38 15.27 1.33 6.59
N GLY A 39 14.40 2.26 6.16
CA GLY A 39 14.70 3.69 6.07
C GLY A 39 15.51 4.14 4.85
N ALA A 40 15.91 3.26 3.92
CA ALA A 40 16.62 3.66 2.71
C ALA A 40 15.79 4.62 1.82
N ALA A 41 14.45 4.51 1.83
CA ALA A 41 13.55 5.42 1.13
C ALA A 41 13.69 6.89 1.58
N LEU A 42 14.11 7.16 2.83
CA LEU A 42 14.34 8.52 3.34
C LEU A 42 15.56 9.20 2.73
N ARG A 43 16.47 8.40 2.17
CA ARG A 43 17.73 8.85 1.57
C ARG A 43 17.76 8.57 0.07
N ALA A 44 16.61 8.25 -0.51
CA ALA A 44 16.48 7.95 -1.93
C ALA A 44 17.01 9.13 -2.77
N GLY A 45 17.80 8.80 -3.79
CA GLY A 45 18.26 9.79 -4.78
C GLY A 45 17.09 10.37 -5.56
N THR A 46 17.31 11.49 -6.25
CA THR A 46 16.28 12.19 -7.03
C THR A 46 15.61 11.31 -8.07
N GLU A 47 16.33 10.33 -8.62
CA GLU A 47 15.81 9.36 -9.59
C GLU A 47 14.84 8.35 -8.98
N MET A 48 14.94 8.09 -7.67
CA MET A 48 14.04 7.20 -6.94
C MET A 48 12.89 7.95 -6.24
N LEU A 49 12.99 9.26 -6.03
CA LEU A 49 11.97 10.02 -5.29
C LEU A 49 10.57 9.91 -5.89
N GLU A 50 10.42 10.00 -7.21
CA GLU A 50 9.11 9.83 -7.84
C GLU A 50 8.58 8.40 -7.66
N ASN A 51 9.44 7.40 -7.75
CA ASN A 51 9.07 6.01 -7.51
C ASN A 51 8.64 5.76 -6.07
N VAL A 52 9.29 6.37 -5.09
CA VAL A 52 8.87 6.30 -3.68
C VAL A 52 7.48 6.93 -3.50
N LYS A 53 7.22 8.08 -4.13
CA LYS A 53 5.90 8.73 -4.12
C LYS A 53 4.82 7.85 -4.74
N MET A 54 5.08 7.30 -5.93
CA MET A 54 4.16 6.38 -6.60
C MET A 54 3.91 5.10 -5.78
N CYS A 55 4.94 4.59 -5.10
CA CYS A 55 4.80 3.46 -4.19
C CYS A 55 3.83 3.78 -3.05
N GLU A 56 3.94 4.98 -2.45
CA GLU A 56 3.06 5.40 -1.36
C GLU A 56 1.60 5.51 -1.85
N CYS A 57 1.39 6.12 -3.03
CA CYS A 57 0.05 6.19 -3.64
C CYS A 57 -0.56 4.81 -3.88
N ALA A 58 0.20 3.87 -4.45
CA ALA A 58 -0.29 2.52 -4.72
C ALA A 58 -0.58 1.74 -3.43
N LEU A 59 0.23 1.93 -2.38
CA LEU A 59 -0.04 1.33 -1.06
C LEU A 59 -1.29 1.92 -0.41
N VAL A 60 -1.49 3.22 -0.51
CA VAL A 60 -2.71 3.89 -0.01
C VAL A 60 -3.97 3.27 -0.61
N ASP A 61 -3.99 3.02 -1.92
CA ASP A 61 -5.13 2.38 -2.58
C ASP A 61 -5.41 0.96 -2.05
N ILE A 62 -4.36 0.14 -1.91
CA ILE A 62 -4.50 -1.22 -1.37
C ILE A 62 -4.98 -1.20 0.08
N ILE A 63 -4.35 -0.39 0.94
CA ILE A 63 -4.71 -0.30 2.36
C ILE A 63 -6.15 0.15 2.53
N ALA A 64 -6.59 1.14 1.74
CA ALA A 64 -7.97 1.61 1.76
C ALA A 64 -8.94 0.52 1.28
N ALA A 65 -8.63 -0.18 0.18
CA ALA A 65 -9.46 -1.26 -0.35
C ALA A 65 -9.63 -2.42 0.65
N TYR A 66 -8.56 -2.81 1.34
CA TYR A 66 -8.61 -3.84 2.38
C TYR A 66 -9.37 -3.38 3.63
N ARG A 67 -9.21 -2.13 4.07
CA ARG A 67 -10.01 -1.56 5.17
C ARG A 67 -11.50 -1.54 4.84
N GLU A 68 -11.86 -1.13 3.63
CA GLU A 68 -13.25 -1.14 3.17
C GLU A 68 -13.81 -2.56 3.10
N SER A 69 -13.06 -3.48 2.49
CA SER A 69 -13.43 -4.89 2.40
C SER A 69 -13.64 -5.52 3.79
N ASN A 70 -12.76 -5.24 4.75
CA ASN A 70 -12.88 -5.74 6.12
C ASN A 70 -14.10 -5.15 6.86
N ASN A 71 -14.45 -3.89 6.60
CA ASN A 71 -15.63 -3.26 7.20
C ASN A 71 -16.95 -3.75 6.59
N MET A 72 -16.94 -4.21 5.33
CA MET A 72 -18.11 -4.76 4.65
C MET A 72 -18.42 -6.22 5.02
N ILE A 73 -17.56 -6.90 5.78
CA ILE A 73 -17.82 -8.27 6.24
C ILE A 73 -18.67 -8.19 7.52
N PRO A 74 -19.96 -8.58 7.49
CA PRO A 74 -20.68 -8.85 8.73
C PRO A 74 -19.89 -9.89 9.51
N LYS A 75 -19.69 -9.68 10.83
CA LYS A 75 -19.04 -10.65 11.73
C LYS A 75 -19.67 -12.04 11.54
N GLY A 76 -19.04 -12.90 10.75
CA GLY A 76 -19.54 -14.25 10.41
C GLY A 76 -19.77 -14.55 8.92
N ALA A 77 -19.58 -13.62 7.98
CA ALA A 77 -19.71 -13.90 6.55
C ALA A 77 -18.37 -14.32 5.93
N THR A 78 -18.36 -15.48 5.26
CA THR A 78 -17.18 -16.14 4.64
C THR A 78 -17.07 -15.93 3.12
N GLY A 79 -17.70 -14.89 2.57
CA GLY A 79 -17.72 -14.71 1.11
C GLY A 79 -18.56 -13.54 0.63
N ILE A 80 -17.91 -12.49 0.11
CA ILE A 80 -18.52 -11.54 -0.83
C ILE A 80 -17.66 -11.56 -2.10
N THR A 81 -18.26 -12.03 -3.20
CA THR A 81 -17.68 -11.94 -4.54
C THR A 81 -18.07 -10.60 -5.14
N ASN A 82 -17.10 -9.73 -5.43
CA ASN A 82 -17.33 -8.56 -6.26
C ASN A 82 -16.19 -8.41 -7.27
N ASP A 83 -16.53 -8.48 -8.55
CA ASP A 83 -15.73 -8.01 -9.69
C ASP A 83 -14.42 -8.75 -10.06
N GLY A 84 -14.50 -10.07 -10.28
CA GLY A 84 -13.45 -10.81 -11.02
C GLY A 84 -12.17 -11.15 -10.25
N TYR A 85 -11.98 -10.60 -9.05
CA TYR A 85 -11.04 -11.11 -8.05
C TYR A 85 -11.81 -11.96 -7.04
N SER A 86 -11.66 -13.28 -7.13
CA SER A 86 -12.23 -14.19 -6.12
C SER A 86 -11.46 -14.07 -4.81
N VAL A 87 -11.90 -13.16 -3.92
CA VAL A 87 -11.46 -13.14 -2.54
C VAL A 87 -12.16 -14.30 -1.82
N SER A 88 -11.50 -15.45 -1.76
CA SER A 88 -11.92 -16.54 -0.89
C SER A 88 -11.51 -16.19 0.52
N PHE A 89 -12.48 -15.90 1.39
CA PHE A 89 -12.25 -15.61 2.81
C PHE A 89 -11.93 -16.93 3.54
N GLY A 90 -10.76 -17.50 3.23
CA GLY A 90 -10.11 -18.38 4.19
C GLY A 90 -9.81 -17.57 5.45
N ASN A 91 -9.99 -18.17 6.63
CA ASN A 91 -9.68 -17.64 7.97
C ASN A 91 -8.92 -16.31 7.98
N GLU A 92 -9.34 -15.28 8.73
CA GLU A 92 -8.72 -13.94 8.87
C GLU A 92 -7.18 -13.87 8.68
N SER A 93 -6.45 -14.88 9.17
CA SER A 93 -5.00 -15.09 8.94
C SER A 93 -4.56 -15.15 7.46
N THR A 94 -5.37 -15.72 6.56
CA THR A 94 -5.13 -15.86 5.12
C THR A 94 -5.23 -14.52 4.41
N ASN A 95 -6.25 -13.73 4.73
CA ASN A 95 -6.43 -12.38 4.18
C ASN A 95 -5.28 -11.45 4.60
N LYS A 96 -4.87 -11.50 5.87
CA LYS A 96 -3.71 -10.75 6.37
C LYS A 96 -2.40 -11.13 5.67
N LYS A 97 -2.22 -12.42 5.35
CA LYS A 97 -1.05 -12.89 4.59
C LYS A 97 -1.09 -12.42 3.12
N ALA A 98 -2.26 -12.46 2.48
CA ALA A 98 -2.44 -11.96 1.12
C ALA A 98 -2.16 -10.46 1.03
N GLU A 99 -2.75 -9.67 1.94
CA GLU A 99 -2.52 -8.24 2.06
C GLU A 99 -1.04 -7.90 2.25
N MET A 100 -0.35 -8.58 3.19
CA MET A 100 1.08 -8.36 3.44
C MET A 100 1.93 -8.71 2.21
N GLN A 101 1.56 -9.76 1.48
CA GLN A 101 2.25 -10.16 0.24
C GLN A 101 2.05 -9.13 -0.87
N GLU A 102 0.84 -8.57 -1.03
CA GLU A 102 0.55 -7.54 -2.02
C GLU A 102 1.26 -6.21 -1.71
N ARG A 103 1.23 -5.77 -0.45
CA ARG A 103 2.00 -4.59 0.00
C ARG A 103 3.48 -4.73 -0.33
N ARG A 104 4.07 -5.89 -0.03
CA ARG A 104 5.47 -6.19 -0.37
C ARG A 104 5.71 -6.22 -1.88
N TYR A 105 4.77 -6.75 -2.67
CA TYR A 105 4.87 -6.79 -4.12
C TYR A 105 4.88 -5.38 -4.72
N ILE A 106 4.03 -4.47 -4.21
CA ILE A 106 4.02 -3.06 -4.61
C ILE A 106 5.36 -2.40 -4.29
N CYS A 107 5.84 -2.52 -3.06
CA CYS A 107 7.16 -1.99 -2.68
C CYS A 107 8.25 -2.53 -3.62
N LYS A 108 8.25 -3.84 -3.90
CA LYS A 108 9.20 -4.44 -4.83
C LYS A 108 9.11 -3.85 -6.25
N ARG A 109 7.90 -3.60 -6.75
CA ARG A 109 7.68 -3.07 -8.10
C ARG A 109 8.25 -1.66 -8.28
N TYR A 110 8.03 -0.79 -7.30
CA TYR A 110 8.42 0.62 -7.40
C TYR A 110 9.83 0.88 -6.86
N LEU A 111 10.30 0.11 -5.88
CA LEU A 111 11.51 0.43 -5.12
C LEU A 111 12.76 -0.38 -5.53
N GLN A 112 12.69 -1.15 -6.63
CA GLN A 112 13.82 -1.96 -7.11
C GLN A 112 14.69 -1.29 -8.18
N TYR A 113 14.15 -0.31 -8.92
CA TYR A 113 14.81 0.33 -10.05
C TYR A 113 14.53 1.84 -10.05
N PRO A 114 15.48 2.68 -10.52
CA PRO A 114 16.85 2.35 -10.96
C PRO A 114 17.80 1.87 -9.85
N GLU A 115 17.53 2.21 -8.59
CA GLU A 115 18.28 1.72 -7.44
C GLU A 115 17.41 0.82 -6.56
N ASN A 116 17.97 -0.28 -6.06
CA ASN A 116 17.24 -1.19 -5.19
C ASN A 116 17.24 -0.69 -3.75
N LEU A 117 16.14 -0.04 -3.35
CA LEU A 117 15.92 0.44 -1.98
C LEU A 117 15.32 -0.64 -1.06
N MET A 118 14.90 -1.79 -1.60
CA MET A 118 14.30 -2.86 -0.81
C MET A 118 15.34 -3.51 0.10
N CYS A 119 14.96 -3.73 1.35
CA CYS A 119 15.79 -4.50 2.25
C CYS A 119 15.85 -5.96 1.87
N ARG A 120 17.08 -6.48 1.93
CA ARG A 120 17.34 -7.90 1.85
C ARG A 120 17.19 -8.46 3.26
N TRP A 121 15.97 -8.86 3.59
CA TRP A 121 15.72 -9.65 4.80
C TRP A 121 16.41 -11.01 4.61
N ILE A 122 17.56 -11.20 5.27
CA ILE A 122 18.36 -12.44 5.29
C ILE A 122 17.76 -13.39 6.32
#